data_AF-A0A3D0HGX6-F1
#
_entry.id   AF-A0A3D0HGX6-F1
#
_cell.length_a   1.000
_cell.length_b   1.000
_cell.length_c   1.000
_cell.angle_alpha   90.00
_cell.angle_beta   90.00
_cell.angle_gamma   90.00
#
_symmetry.space_group_name_H-M   'P 1'
#
loop_
_entity.id
_entity.type
_entity.pdbx_description
1 polymer ?
#
loop_
_entity_poly.entity_id
_entity_poly.type
_entity_poly.pdbx_seq_one_letter_code
_entity_poly.pdbx_strand_id
1 'polypeptide(L)'
;NYIALLGISAVNVSMILFGWLQEKYTTPGDGDLLPFWFGCIAGIVPWIASLLNILSPKGPAESTTPGFVYGIVISLFILFNCFAIVQYKQYKAQGKWANYIYGERRYIILSLVAKSILAWQVFSGSLAS
;
A
#
# COMPACT_ATOMS: atom_id res chain seq x y z
N ASN A 1 -1.50 -0.44 23.39
CA ASN A 1 -1.99 -0.58 22.00
C ASN A 1 -0.89 -1.05 21.02
N TYR A 2 0.05 -1.92 21.46
CA TYR A 2 1.15 -2.42 20.62
C TYR A 2 0.74 -3.66 19.80
N ILE A 3 -0.23 -4.44 20.27
CA ILE A 3 -0.77 -5.61 19.58
C ILE A 3 -1.36 -5.21 18.22
N ALA A 4 -2.13 -4.11 18.17
CA ALA A 4 -2.71 -3.60 16.92
C ALA A 4 -1.63 -3.17 15.92
N LEU A 5 -0.61 -2.45 16.37
CA LEU A 5 0.52 -2.03 15.52
C LEU A 5 1.32 -3.23 15.00
N LEU A 6 1.55 -4.24 15.85
CA LEU A 6 2.23 -5.47 15.44
C LEU A 6 1.39 -6.26 14.43
N GLY A 7 0.07 -6.34 14.63
CA GLY A 7 -0.85 -6.97 13.68
C GLY A 7 -0.88 -6.27 12.32
N ILE A 8 -0.96 -4.93 12.31
CA ILE A 8 -0.90 -4.12 11.07
C ILE A 8 0.45 -4.31 10.36
N SER A 9 1.54 -4.34 11.12
CA SER A 9 2.88 -4.55 10.55
C SER A 9 3.01 -5.95 9.94
N ALA A 10 2.56 -6.98 10.65
CA ALA A 10 2.61 -8.36 10.19
C ALA A 10 1.77 -8.58 8.93
N VAL A 11 0.53 -8.07 8.87
CA VAL A 11 -0.33 -8.24 7.69
C VAL A 11 0.21 -7.46 6.48
N ASN A 12 0.84 -6.31 6.71
CA ASN A 12 1.49 -5.55 5.63
C ASN A 12 2.74 -6.28 5.10
N VAL A 13 3.53 -6.91 5.97
CA VAL A 13 4.62 -7.81 5.54
C VAL A 13 4.06 -8.98 4.74
N SER A 14 2.97 -9.61 5.18
CA SER A 14 2.32 -10.69 4.43
C SER A 14 1.91 -10.27 3.02
N MET A 15 1.36 -9.07 2.84
CA MET A 15 1.05 -8.52 1.51
C MET A 15 2.28 -8.53 0.59
N ILE A 16 3.44 -8.09 1.09
CA ILE A 16 4.69 -8.07 0.32
C ILE A 16 5.17 -9.49 0.02
N LEU A 17 5.10 -10.40 1.00
CA LEU A 17 5.48 -11.80 0.81
C LEU A 17 4.59 -12.48 -0.24
N PHE A 18 3.30 -12.19 -0.29
CA PHE A 18 2.42 -12.69 -1.35
C PHE A 18 2.81 -12.15 -2.74
N GLY A 19 3.23 -10.89 -2.83
CA GLY A 19 3.81 -10.35 -4.07
C GLY A 19 5.07 -11.10 -4.48
N TRP A 20 5.96 -11.41 -3.54
CA TRP A 20 7.14 -12.23 -3.82
C TRP A 20 6.80 -13.67 -4.22
N LEU A 21 5.79 -14.29 -3.59
CA LEU A 21 5.30 -15.62 -3.97
C LEU A 21 4.73 -15.65 -5.39
N GLN A 22 4.02 -14.59 -5.81
CA GLN A 22 3.62 -14.40 -7.20
C GLN A 22 4.85 -14.50 -8.09
N GLU A 23 5.91 -13.72 -7.82
CA GLU A 23 7.09 -13.72 -8.68
C GLU A 23 7.92 -14.99 -8.67
N LYS A 24 7.89 -15.72 -7.57
CA LYS A 24 8.68 -16.94 -7.43
C LYS A 24 8.04 -18.13 -8.14
N TYR A 25 6.71 -18.23 -8.13
CA TYR A 25 6.00 -19.45 -8.52
C TYR A 25 5.17 -19.32 -9.79
N THR A 26 4.92 -18.11 -10.28
CA THR A 26 4.18 -17.88 -11.52
C THR A 26 5.03 -17.17 -12.56
N THR A 27 4.57 -17.20 -13.80
CA THR A 27 5.24 -16.60 -14.95
C THR A 27 4.36 -15.53 -15.59
N PRO A 28 4.89 -14.36 -15.97
CA PRO A 28 4.09 -13.34 -16.62
C PRO A 28 3.34 -13.88 -17.85
N GLY A 29 2.01 -13.76 -17.85
CA GLY A 29 1.13 -14.23 -18.93
C GLY A 29 0.52 -15.61 -18.72
N ASP A 30 0.86 -16.37 -17.68
CA ASP A 30 0.24 -17.68 -17.40
C ASP A 30 -1.20 -17.60 -16.88
N GLY A 31 -1.62 -16.41 -16.45
CA GLY A 31 -2.97 -16.14 -15.95
C GLY A 31 -3.16 -16.47 -14.47
N ASP A 32 -2.16 -17.02 -13.79
CA ASP A 32 -2.22 -17.25 -12.34
C ASP A 32 -1.95 -15.92 -11.62
N LEU A 33 -2.92 -15.49 -10.83
CA LEU A 33 -2.85 -14.29 -9.99
C LEU A 33 -3.29 -14.59 -8.56
N LEU A 34 -3.33 -15.87 -8.16
CA LEU A 34 -3.82 -16.25 -6.85
C LEU A 34 -2.98 -15.63 -5.72
N PRO A 35 -1.62 -15.68 -5.74
CA PRO A 35 -0.82 -14.96 -4.75
C PRO A 35 -1.07 -13.45 -4.76
N PHE A 36 -1.21 -12.83 -5.94
CA PHE A 36 -1.57 -11.41 -6.05
C PHE A 36 -2.87 -11.08 -5.31
N TRP A 37 -3.93 -11.86 -5.49
CA TRP A 37 -5.20 -11.63 -4.81
C TRP A 37 -5.12 -11.83 -3.29
N PHE A 38 -4.35 -12.80 -2.81
CA PHE A 38 -4.06 -12.94 -1.38
C PHE A 38 -3.31 -11.73 -0.83
N GLY A 39 -2.37 -11.20 -1.61
CA GLY A 39 -1.72 -9.93 -1.34
C GLY A 39 -2.71 -8.78 -1.19
N CYS A 40 -3.68 -8.64 -2.10
CA CYS A 40 -4.72 -7.61 -2.02
C CYS A 40 -5.59 -7.73 -0.76
N ILE A 41 -5.99 -8.96 -0.38
CA ILE A 41 -6.78 -9.20 0.82
C ILE A 41 -6.00 -8.82 2.08
N ALA A 42 -4.73 -9.22 2.18
CA ALA A 42 -3.88 -8.80 3.30
C ALA A 42 -3.65 -7.27 3.30
N GLY A 43 -3.40 -6.71 2.12
CA GLY A 43 -3.05 -5.31 1.92
C GLY A 43 -4.19 -4.31 2.22
N ILE A 44 -5.46 -4.72 2.08
CA ILE A 44 -6.59 -3.82 2.36
C ILE A 44 -6.88 -3.67 3.87
N VAL A 45 -6.48 -4.65 4.69
CA VAL A 45 -6.79 -4.68 6.13
C VAL A 45 -6.27 -3.44 6.89
N PRO A 46 -4.99 -3.02 6.73
CA PRO A 46 -4.49 -1.79 7.37
C PRO A 46 -5.29 -0.54 7.01
N TRP A 47 -5.80 -0.44 5.78
CA TRP A 47 -6.58 0.71 5.31
C TRP A 47 -7.96 0.76 5.94
N ILE A 48 -8.64 -0.39 6.03
CA ILE A 48 -9.93 -0.49 6.73
C ILE A 48 -9.75 -0.14 8.20
N ALA A 49 -8.72 -0.68 8.86
CA ALA A 49 -8.42 -0.35 10.25
C ALA A 49 -8.15 1.15 10.46
N SER A 50 -7.40 1.78 9.55
CA SER A 50 -7.12 3.21 9.59
C SER A 50 -8.39 4.04 9.41
N LEU A 51 -9.25 3.66 8.45
CA LEU A 51 -10.52 4.33 8.19
C LEU A 51 -11.45 4.24 9.41
N LEU A 52 -11.56 3.08 10.05
CA LEU A 52 -12.37 2.90 11.26
C LEU A 52 -11.88 3.76 12.43
N ASN A 53 -10.57 3.96 12.56
CA ASN A 53 -10.00 4.85 13.58
C ASN A 53 -10.34 6.32 13.29
N ILE A 54 -10.17 6.75 12.03
CA ILE A 54 -10.38 8.15 11.62
C ILE A 54 -11.87 8.53 11.60
N LEU A 55 -12.76 7.59 11.25
CA LEU A 55 -14.22 7.79 11.25
C LEU A 55 -14.87 7.55 12.62
N SER A 56 -14.07 7.37 13.69
CA SER A 56 -14.51 6.94 15.03
C SER A 56 -15.92 7.44 15.40
N PRO A 57 -16.94 6.56 15.45
CA PRO A 57 -18.28 6.91 15.90
C PRO A 57 -18.38 7.15 17.41
N LYS A 58 -17.30 6.92 18.17
CA LYS A 58 -17.29 6.79 19.64
C LYS A 58 -16.32 7.75 20.37
N GLY A 59 -15.72 8.71 19.66
CA GLY A 59 -14.87 9.74 20.27
C GLY A 59 -15.67 10.96 20.74
N PRO A 60 -15.20 11.73 21.76
CA PRO A 60 -15.77 13.03 22.08
C PRO A 60 -15.75 13.94 20.84
N ALA A 61 -16.73 14.84 20.68
CA ALA A 61 -16.81 15.74 19.53
C ALA A 61 -15.55 16.62 19.31
N GLU A 62 -14.69 16.72 20.33
CA GLU A 62 -13.42 17.47 20.31
C GLU A 62 -12.21 16.66 19.83
N SER A 63 -12.31 15.34 19.66
CA SER A 63 -11.21 14.50 19.14
C SER A 63 -11.21 14.47 17.60
N THR A 64 -11.19 15.64 16.97
CA THR A 64 -11.15 15.75 15.52
C THR A 64 -9.78 15.34 15.00
N THR A 65 -9.75 14.42 14.04
CA THR A 65 -8.51 14.02 13.38
C THR A 65 -7.94 15.23 12.62
N PRO A 66 -6.66 15.58 12.78
CA PRO A 66 -6.08 16.70 12.04
C PRO A 66 -6.14 16.51 10.52
N GLY A 67 -6.38 17.58 9.77
CA GLY A 67 -6.54 17.54 8.31
C GLY A 67 -5.37 16.87 7.57
N PHE A 68 -4.13 17.08 8.03
CA PHE A 68 -2.95 16.48 7.40
C PHE A 68 -2.95 14.94 7.49
N VAL A 69 -3.58 14.35 8.52
CA VAL A 69 -3.67 12.89 8.69
C VAL A 69 -4.58 12.29 7.61
N TYR A 70 -5.71 12.93 7.29
CA TYR A 70 -6.54 12.55 6.15
C TYR A 70 -5.73 12.62 4.84
N GLY A 71 -4.94 13.68 4.68
CA GLY A 71 -4.05 13.85 3.53
C GLY A 71 -3.04 12.72 3.39
N ILE A 72 -2.46 12.23 4.49
CA ILE A 72 -1.53 11.08 4.51
C ILE A 72 -2.25 9.79 4.12
N VAL A 73 -3.41 9.51 4.72
CA VAL A 73 -4.14 8.26 4.46
C VAL A 73 -4.59 8.18 3.00
N ILE A 74 -5.16 9.27 2.46
CA ILE A 74 -5.63 9.29 1.08
C ILE A 74 -4.46 9.17 0.09
N SER A 75 -3.38 9.94 0.29
CA SER A 75 -2.22 9.94 -0.61
C SER A 75 -1.56 8.56 -0.66
N LEU A 76 -1.30 7.96 0.49
CA LEU A 76 -0.65 6.65 0.57
C LEU A 76 -1.56 5.52 0.12
N PHE A 77 -2.87 5.61 0.34
CA PHE A 77 -3.80 4.61 -0.17
C PHE A 77 -3.73 4.55 -1.70
N ILE A 78 -3.75 5.70 -2.37
CA ILE A 78 -3.61 5.79 -3.83
C ILE A 78 -2.27 5.18 -4.27
N LEU A 79 -1.17 5.56 -3.61
CA LEU A 79 0.16 5.06 -3.95
C LEU A 79 0.29 3.55 -3.77
N PHE A 80 -0.27 2.98 -2.70
CA PHE A 80 -0.33 1.52 -2.48
C PHE A 80 -1.10 0.80 -3.58
N ASN A 81 -2.23 1.36 -4.03
CA ASN A 81 -2.95 0.79 -5.18
C ASN A 81 -2.13 0.86 -6.46
N CYS A 82 -1.31 1.91 -6.66
CA CYS A 82 -0.38 1.96 -7.79
C CYS A 82 0.64 0.81 -7.76
N PHE A 83 1.16 0.41 -6.58
CA PHE A 83 2.07 -0.75 -6.47
C PHE A 83 1.38 -2.04 -6.93
N ALA A 84 0.13 -2.26 -6.50
CA ALA A 84 -0.65 -3.41 -6.92
C ALA A 84 -0.93 -3.41 -8.43
N ILE A 85 -1.25 -2.24 -9.01
CA ILE A 85 -1.48 -2.09 -10.45
C ILE A 85 -0.23 -2.44 -11.27
N VAL A 86 0.96 -2.07 -10.78
CA VAL A 86 2.23 -2.43 -11.45
C VAL A 86 2.37 -3.95 -11.50
N GLN A 87 2.18 -4.66 -10.37
CA GLN A 87 2.26 -6.12 -10.35
C GLN A 87 1.23 -6.76 -11.27
N TYR A 88 -0.02 -6.31 -11.18
CA TYR A 88 -1.11 -6.83 -12.01
C TYR A 88 -0.80 -6.70 -13.50
N LYS A 89 -0.34 -5.52 -13.94
CA LYS A 89 -0.02 -5.29 -15.36
C LYS A 89 1.21 -6.08 -15.81
N GLN A 90 2.22 -6.21 -14.94
CA GLN A 90 3.41 -7.01 -15.21
C GLN A 90 3.05 -8.48 -15.41
N TYR A 91 2.19 -9.06 -14.57
CA TYR A 91 1.75 -10.46 -14.70
C TYR A 91 0.70 -10.68 -15.79
N LYS A 92 -0.02 -9.65 -16.22
CA LYS A 92 -0.80 -9.71 -17.47
C LYS A 92 0.08 -9.72 -18.72
N ALA A 93 1.34 -9.27 -18.63
CA ALA A 93 2.33 -9.29 -19.71
C ALA A 93 1.85 -8.68 -21.05
N GLN A 94 1.01 -7.64 -21.00
CA GLN A 94 0.44 -7.01 -22.20
C GLN A 94 1.24 -5.77 -22.64
N GLY A 95 1.60 -5.71 -23.92
CA GLY A 95 2.28 -4.56 -24.52
C GLY A 95 3.62 -4.26 -23.84
N LYS A 96 3.80 -3.00 -23.37
CA LYS A 96 5.04 -2.57 -22.68
C LYS A 96 5.32 -3.33 -21.39
N TRP A 97 4.31 -3.95 -20.78
CA TRP A 97 4.43 -4.70 -19.52
C TRP A 97 4.94 -6.13 -19.69
N ALA A 98 5.05 -6.62 -20.93
CA ALA A 98 5.76 -7.87 -21.22
C ALA A 98 7.26 -7.78 -20.88
N ASN A 99 7.83 -6.57 -20.86
CA ASN A 99 9.20 -6.33 -20.44
C ASN A 99 9.25 -6.12 -18.92
N TYR A 100 9.81 -7.08 -18.18
CA TYR A 100 9.97 -7.01 -16.72
C TYR A 100 10.66 -5.72 -16.25
N ILE A 101 11.70 -5.26 -16.96
CA ILE A 101 12.46 -4.04 -16.62
C ILE A 101 11.57 -2.78 -16.67
N TYR A 102 10.50 -2.81 -17.48
CA TYR A 102 9.53 -1.72 -17.49
C TYR A 102 8.77 -1.61 -16.16
N GLY A 103 8.35 -2.75 -15.60
CA GLY A 103 7.69 -2.80 -14.29
C GLY A 103 8.63 -2.44 -13.14
N GLU A 104 9.84 -2.99 -13.14
CA GLU A 104 10.89 -2.74 -12.14
C GLU A 104 11.19 -1.24 -11.98
N ARG A 105 11.37 -0.51 -13.10
CA ARG A 105 11.58 0.94 -13.07
C ARG A 105 10.41 1.69 -12.43
N ARG A 106 9.17 1.23 -12.62
CA ARG A 106 7.99 1.85 -12.01
C ARG A 106 7.95 1.60 -10.51
N TYR A 107 8.34 0.41 -10.04
CA TYR A 107 8.47 0.13 -8.62
C TYR A 107 9.47 1.05 -7.93
N ILE A 108 10.65 1.25 -8.54
CA ILE A 108 11.69 2.14 -7.99
C ILE A 108 11.16 3.58 -7.89
N ILE A 109 10.57 4.11 -8.96
CA ILE A 109 10.03 5.48 -8.98
C ILE A 109 8.91 5.62 -7.94
N LEU A 110 7.99 4.68 -7.90
CA LEU A 110 6.85 4.72 -6.98
C LEU A 110 7.31 4.63 -5.52
N SER A 111 8.33 3.83 -5.23
CA SER A 111 8.97 3.73 -3.92
C SER A 111 9.57 5.06 -3.47
N LEU A 112 10.33 5.71 -4.36
CA LEU A 112 10.92 7.02 -4.07
C LEU A 112 9.84 8.08 -3.82
N VAL A 113 8.84 8.16 -4.70
CA VAL A 113 7.74 9.13 -4.59
C VAL A 113 6.93 8.91 -3.32
N ALA A 114 6.50 7.67 -3.05
CA ALA A 114 5.64 7.37 -1.91
C ALA A 114 6.33 7.63 -0.56
N LYS A 115 7.60 7.23 -0.43
CA LYS A 115 8.38 7.47 0.79
C LYS A 115 8.64 8.95 1.00
N SER A 116 8.96 9.69 -0.07
CA SER A 116 9.20 11.13 0.00
C SER A 116 7.93 11.89 0.41
N ILE A 117 6.78 11.58 -0.21
CA ILE A 117 5.49 12.19 0.12
C ILE A 117 5.14 11.96 1.59
N LEU A 118 5.23 10.71 2.07
CA LEU A 118 4.95 10.40 3.47
C LEU A 118 5.87 11.17 4.43
N ALA A 119 7.18 11.17 4.15
CA ALA A 119 8.17 11.82 5.00
C ALA A 119 7.87 13.33 5.12
N TRP A 120 7.62 14.00 4.01
CA TRP A 120 7.31 15.43 4.02
C TRP A 120 5.96 15.75 4.64
N GLN A 121 4.92 14.95 4.39
CA GLN A 121 3.60 15.17 5.02
C GLN A 121 3.65 15.04 6.54
N VAL A 122 4.37 14.03 7.06
CA VAL A 122 4.55 13.85 8.51
C VAL A 122 5.41 14.98 9.09
N PHE A 123 6.50 15.34 8.40
CA PHE A 123 7.38 16.43 8.85
C PHE A 123 6.62 17.76 8.94
N SER A 124 5.91 18.16 7.89
CA SER A 124 5.14 19.41 7.88
C SER A 124 3.98 19.42 8.86
N GLY A 125 3.34 18.26 9.08
CA GLY A 125 2.13 18.16 9.90
C GLY A 125 2.38 17.95 11.39
N SER A 126 3.58 17.52 11.80
CA SER A 126 3.85 17.16 13.20
C SER A 126 5.23 17.53 13.74
N LEU A 127 6.25 17.71 12.89
CA LEU A 127 7.62 17.99 13.35
C LEU A 127 8.02 19.46 13.17
N ALA A 128 7.46 20.13 12.16
CA ALA A 128 7.73 21.54 11.85
C ALA A 128 6.61 22.50 12.29
N SER A 129 5.53 21.96 12.86
CA SER A 129 4.32 22.66 13.32
C SER A 129 4.37 22.95 14.82
#